data_AF-A0A3S5AJS0-F1
#
_entry.id   AF-A0A3S5AJS0-F1
#
_cell.length_a   1.000
_cell.length_b   1.000
_cell.length_c   1.000
_cell.angle_alpha   90.00
_cell.angle_beta   90.00
_cell.angle_gamma   90.00
#
_symmetry.space_group_name_H-M   'P 1'
#
loop_
_entity.id
_entity.type
_entity.pdbx_description
1 polymer ?
#
loop_
_entity_poly.entity_id
_entity_poly.type
_entity_poly.pdbx_seq_one_letter_code
_entity_poly.pdbx_strand_id
1 'polypeptide(L)'
;MQPIFRIASSGIESTTADELADGEDRYILDVRNPDEHAEGIIPGAVKMPLPTVKERMDEIPREEKIYVICAAGGRSIKACKDLMAHGYRCVNVKDGMNAYHGPLEK
;
A
#
# COMPACT_ATOMS: atom_id res chain seq x y z
N MET A 1 -6.31 20.94 10.22
CA MET A 1 -6.36 19.52 10.64
C MET A 1 -5.30 18.79 9.82
N GLN A 2 -4.08 18.60 10.34
CA GLN A 2 -3.07 17.81 9.61
C GLN A 2 -3.19 16.36 10.05
N PRO A 3 -3.21 15.38 9.12
CA PRO A 3 -3.19 13.98 9.50
C PRO A 3 -1.91 13.71 10.27
N ILE A 4 -2.07 13.20 11.48
CA ILE A 4 -1.01 12.81 12.39
C ILE A 4 -0.32 11.56 11.84
N PHE A 5 0.60 11.75 10.89
CA PHE A 5 1.48 10.69 10.42
C PHE A 5 2.41 10.28 11.56
N ARG A 6 2.06 9.18 12.24
CA ARG A 6 2.83 8.66 13.37
C ARG A 6 3.98 7.82 12.83
N ILE A 7 5.17 8.40 12.80
CA ILE A 7 6.41 7.70 12.46
C ILE A 7 6.64 6.64 13.54
N ALA A 8 6.52 5.36 13.19
CA ALA A 8 6.88 4.27 14.08
C ALA A 8 8.41 4.17 14.19
N SER A 9 8.94 3.78 15.36
CA SER A 9 10.38 3.62 15.64
C SER A 9 11.13 2.61 14.74
N SER A 10 10.47 2.03 13.73
CA SER A 10 11.05 1.20 12.66
C SER A 10 11.30 1.95 11.34
N GLY A 11 11.06 3.26 11.28
CA GLY A 11 11.40 4.12 10.13
C GLY A 11 10.45 4.00 8.92
N ILE A 12 9.43 3.14 8.99
CA ILE A 12 8.43 2.97 7.92
C ILE A 12 7.17 3.73 8.34
N GLU A 13 6.71 4.65 7.49
CA GLU A 13 5.43 5.35 7.70
C GLU A 13 4.28 4.35 7.61
N SER A 14 3.24 4.49 8.45
CA SER A 14 2.07 3.61 8.41
C SER A 14 0.76 4.37 8.58
N THR A 15 -0.27 3.99 7.83
CA THR A 15 -1.65 4.52 7.90
C THR A 15 -2.65 3.37 8.05
N THR A 16 -3.92 3.66 8.34
CA THR A 16 -4.98 2.65 8.37
C THR A 16 -5.70 2.56 7.03
N ALA A 17 -6.34 1.42 6.76
CA ALA A 17 -7.10 1.23 5.53
C ALA A 17 -8.32 2.17 5.42
N ASP A 18 -8.92 2.54 6.55
CA ASP A 18 -10.01 3.51 6.64
C ASP A 18 -9.57 4.93 6.21
N GLU A 19 -8.42 5.40 6.71
CA GLU A 19 -7.84 6.68 6.28
C GLU A 19 -7.51 6.69 4.79
N LEU A 20 -7.16 5.53 4.22
CA LEU A 20 -6.91 5.39 2.80
C LEU A 20 -8.17 5.61 1.96
N ALA A 21 -9.34 5.18 2.44
CA ALA A 21 -10.63 5.31 1.75
C ALA A 21 -11.12 6.76 1.65
N ASP A 22 -10.74 7.62 2.60
CA ASP A 22 -11.19 9.02 2.68
C ASP A 22 -10.38 9.97 1.78
N GLY A 23 -9.16 9.60 1.40
CA GLY A 23 -8.32 10.48 0.59
C GLY A 23 -8.37 10.13 -0.89
N GLU A 24 -8.93 11.05 -1.67
CA GLU A 24 -8.79 11.05 -3.12
C GLU A 24 -7.34 11.38 -3.51
N ASP A 25 -6.86 10.75 -4.60
CA ASP A 25 -5.53 10.98 -5.19
C ASP A 25 -4.33 10.42 -4.40
N ARG A 26 -4.32 9.10 -4.18
CA ARG A 26 -3.16 8.39 -3.60
C ARG A 26 -2.75 7.23 -4.48
N TYR A 27 -1.44 7.06 -4.66
CA TYR A 27 -0.90 5.89 -5.34
C TYR A 27 -0.95 4.68 -4.40
N ILE A 28 -1.94 3.81 -4.60
CA ILE A 28 -2.15 2.61 -3.79
C ILE A 28 -1.57 1.40 -4.54
N LEU A 29 -0.64 0.69 -3.91
CA LEU A 29 -0.03 -0.52 -4.44
C LEU A 29 -0.58 -1.74 -3.69
N ASP A 30 -1.38 -2.54 -4.38
CA ASP A 30 -1.89 -3.80 -3.83
C ASP A 30 -0.91 -4.93 -4.15
N VAL A 31 -0.27 -5.45 -3.10
CA VAL A 31 0.75 -6.51 -3.19
C VAL A 31 0.19 -7.90 -2.90
N ARG A 32 -1.13 -8.05 -2.88
CA ARG A 32 -1.81 -9.35 -2.72
C ARG A 32 -1.66 -10.22 -3.97
N ASN A 33 -2.12 -11.46 -3.84
CA ASN A 33 -2.14 -12.37 -4.96
C ASN A 33 -3.24 -11.98 -5.96
N PRO A 34 -3.09 -12.33 -7.26
CA PRO A 34 -4.09 -12.02 -8.28
C PRO A 34 -5.47 -12.61 -8.00
N ASP A 35 -5.57 -13.77 -7.35
CA ASP A 35 -6.85 -14.31 -6.85
C ASP A 35 -7.54 -13.36 -5.87
N GLU A 36 -6.80 -12.77 -4.93
CA GLU A 36 -7.34 -11.81 -3.96
C GLU A 36 -7.75 -10.49 -4.64
N HIS A 37 -7.08 -10.12 -5.73
CA HIS A 37 -7.48 -8.96 -6.54
C HIS A 37 -8.82 -9.19 -7.23
N ALA A 38 -9.13 -10.43 -7.64
CA ALA A 38 -10.40 -10.77 -8.27
C ALA A 38 -11.57 -10.74 -7.28
N GLU A 39 -11.30 -10.92 -5.98
CA GLU A 39 -12.31 -10.74 -4.92
C GLU A 39 -12.67 -9.25 -4.74
N GLY A 40 -11.72 -8.37 -4.99
CA GLY A 40 -11.89 -6.92 -5.04
C GLY A 40 -10.63 -6.17 -4.62
N ILE A 41 -10.42 -5.01 -5.21
CA ILE A 41 -9.33 -4.08 -4.91
C ILE A 41 -9.89 -2.72 -4.48
N ILE A 42 -9.04 -1.91 -3.87
CA ILE A 42 -9.39 -0.51 -3.61
C ILE A 42 -9.44 0.22 -4.97
N PRO A 43 -10.47 1.03 -5.24
CA PRO A 43 -10.58 1.77 -6.50
C PRO A 43 -9.33 2.62 -6.73
N GLY A 44 -8.78 2.54 -7.96
CA GLY A 44 -7.52 3.21 -8.32
C GLY A 44 -6.25 2.51 -7.82
N ALA A 45 -6.34 1.37 -7.12
CA ALA A 45 -5.16 0.63 -6.70
C ALA A 45 -4.48 -0.10 -7.86
N VAL A 46 -3.15 -0.03 -7.89
CA VAL A 46 -2.29 -0.74 -8.82
C VAL A 46 -2.02 -2.15 -8.29
N LYS A 47 -2.47 -3.15 -9.07
CA LYS A 47 -2.29 -4.57 -8.80
C LYS A 47 -0.85 -5.01 -9.11
N MET A 48 -0.03 -5.20 -8.09
CA MET A 48 1.36 -5.63 -8.25
C MET A 48 1.74 -6.64 -7.16
N PRO A 49 1.51 -7.95 -7.39
CA PRO A 49 1.82 -8.98 -6.41
C PRO A 49 3.24 -8.88 -5.86
N LEU A 50 3.42 -9.09 -4.55
CA LEU A 50 4.71 -9.02 -3.86
C LEU A 50 5.92 -9.58 -4.64
N PRO A 51 5.87 -10.79 -5.26
CA PRO A 51 7.00 -11.31 -6.02
C PRO A 51 7.38 -10.43 -7.22
N THR A 52 6.40 -9.81 -7.88
CA THR A 52 6.60 -8.98 -9.07
C THR A 52 7.05 -7.57 -8.72
N VAL A 53 6.86 -7.11 -7.48
CA VAL A 53 7.23 -5.75 -7.05
C VAL A 53 8.69 -5.46 -7.34
N LYS A 54 9.59 -6.42 -7.08
CA LYS A 54 11.03 -6.26 -7.34
C LYS A 54 11.38 -6.09 -8.81
N GLU A 55 10.67 -6.80 -9.68
CA GLU A 55 10.91 -6.78 -11.12
C GLU A 55 10.27 -5.55 -11.78
N ARG A 56 9.17 -5.06 -11.21
CA ARG A 56 8.34 -3.97 -11.73
C ARG A 56 8.48 -2.67 -10.94
N MET A 57 9.55 -2.51 -10.15
CA MET A 57 9.78 -1.30 -9.37
C MET A 57 9.82 -0.04 -10.24
N ASP A 58 10.25 -0.16 -11.49
CA ASP A 58 10.37 0.98 -12.41
C ASP A 58 9.02 1.56 -12.86
N GLU A 59 7.92 0.82 -12.69
CA GLU A 59 6.56 1.31 -12.94
C GLU A 59 6.00 2.12 -11.77
N ILE A 60 6.70 2.14 -10.64
CA ILE A 60 6.25 2.81 -9.44
C ILE A 60 6.74 4.26 -9.45
N PRO A 61 5.87 5.26 -9.18
CA PRO A 61 6.29 6.65 -9.15
C PRO A 61 7.27 6.90 -7.99
N ARG A 62 8.44 7.45 -8.32
CA ARG A 62 9.49 7.77 -7.33
C ARG A 62 9.23 9.05 -6.56
N GLU A 63 8.50 9.98 -7.16
CA GLU A 63 8.29 11.32 -6.60
C GLU A 63 7.11 11.37 -5.62
N GLU A 64 6.26 10.35 -5.60
CA GLU A 64 5.03 10.32 -4.81
C GLU A 64 5.13 9.35 -3.62
N LYS A 65 4.15 9.42 -2.71
CA LYS A 65 4.03 8.47 -1.60
C LYS A 65 3.25 7.25 -2.06
N ILE A 66 3.85 6.08 -1.89
CA ILE A 66 3.28 4.79 -2.30
C ILE A 66 2.63 4.12 -1.11
N TYR A 67 1.31 3.98 -1.14
CA TYR A 67 0.54 3.32 -0.09
C TYR A 67 0.45 1.83 -0.39
N VAL A 68 1.24 1.03 0.32
CA VAL A 68 1.30 -0.41 0.07
C VAL A 68 0.31 -1.15 0.97
N ILE A 69 -0.61 -1.89 0.35
CA ILE A 69 -1.63 -2.68 1.05
C ILE A 69 -1.48 -4.18 0.76
N CYS A 70 -1.72 -5.01 1.77
CA CYS A 70 -1.86 -6.45 1.60
C CYS A 70 -3.07 -6.96 2.40
N ALA A 71 -3.25 -8.27 2.57
CA ALA A 71 -4.37 -8.81 3.37
C ALA A 71 -4.41 -8.31 4.83
N ALA A 72 -3.28 -8.38 5.56
CA ALA A 72 -3.22 -8.09 7.00
C ALA A 72 -2.04 -7.18 7.45
N GLY A 73 -1.37 -6.49 6.52
CA GLY A 73 -0.23 -5.60 6.82
C GLY A 73 1.17 -6.26 6.87
N GLY A 74 1.29 -7.59 6.85
CA GLY A 74 2.59 -8.28 6.93
C GLY A 74 3.43 -8.23 5.63
N ARG A 75 2.80 -8.52 4.49
CA ARG A 75 3.48 -8.52 3.17
C ARG A 75 3.80 -7.10 2.70
N SER A 76 2.93 -6.15 3.01
CA SER A 76 3.10 -4.73 2.68
C SER A 76 4.33 -4.13 3.37
N ILE A 77 4.61 -4.47 4.64
CA ILE A 77 5.86 -4.06 5.32
C ILE A 77 7.10 -4.54 4.55
N LYS A 78 7.08 -5.78 4.04
CA LYS A 78 8.21 -6.34 3.31
C LYS A 78 8.43 -5.60 1.99
N ALA A 79 7.37 -5.41 1.19
CA ALA A 79 7.41 -4.59 -0.01
C ALA A 79 7.90 -3.16 0.28
N CYS A 80 7.40 -2.55 1.36
CA CYS A 80 7.83 -1.22 1.79
C CYS A 80 9.33 -1.16 2.09
N LYS A 81 9.87 -2.14 2.82
CA LYS A 81 11.31 -2.21 3.11
C LYS A 81 12.15 -2.33 1.85
N ASP A 82 11.73 -3.20 0.93
CA ASP A 82 12.39 -3.33 -0.37
C ASP A 82 12.35 -1.99 -1.13
N LEU A 83 11.18 -1.35 -1.25
CA LEU A 83 11.02 -0.04 -1.89
C LEU A 83 11.89 1.05 -1.25
N MET A 84 11.89 1.17 0.08
CA MET A 84 12.72 2.16 0.80
C MET A 84 14.21 1.92 0.61
N ALA A 85 14.65 0.65 0.51
CA ALA A 85 16.05 0.31 0.21
C ALA A 85 16.47 0.79 -1.19
N HIS A 86 15.52 0.95 -2.10
CA HIS A 86 15.73 1.52 -3.44
C HIS A 86 15.42 3.03 -3.52
N GLY A 87 15.18 3.70 -2.39
CA GLY A 87 14.95 5.15 -2.32
C GLY A 87 13.51 5.62 -2.56
N TYR A 88 12.55 4.70 -2.60
CA TYR A 88 11.13 5.04 -2.74
C TYR A 88 10.51 5.45 -1.41
N ARG A 89 9.51 6.34 -1.46
CA ARG A 89 8.71 6.74 -0.29
C ARG A 89 7.47 5.86 -0.19
N CYS A 90 7.48 4.94 0.76
CA CYS A 90 6.36 4.02 0.94
C CYS A 90 5.67 4.22 2.31
N VAL A 91 4.37 3.99 2.33
CA VAL A 91 3.53 4.02 3.52
C VAL A 91 2.85 2.67 3.63
N ASN A 92 3.07 1.98 4.74
CA ASN A 92 2.42 0.70 5.01
C ASN A 92 0.97 0.92 5.46
N VAL A 93 0.01 0.31 4.77
CA VAL A 93 -1.37 0.25 5.25
C VAL A 93 -1.48 -0.86 6.30
N LYS A 94 -1.59 -0.43 7.56
CA LYS A 94 -1.73 -1.31 8.72
C LYS A 94 -3.09 -1.99 8.68
N ASP A 95 -3.13 -3.24 9.15
CA ASP A 95 -4.28 -4.15 9.13
C ASP A 95 -4.78 -4.54 7.73
N GLY A 96 -4.23 -3.93 6.67
CA GLY A 96 -4.43 -4.34 5.29
C GLY A 96 -5.89 -4.22 4.84
N MET A 97 -6.25 -5.04 3.84
CA MET A 97 -7.62 -5.12 3.32
C MET A 97 -8.64 -5.64 4.36
N ASN A 98 -8.21 -6.38 5.39
CA ASN A 98 -9.12 -6.85 6.44
C ASN A 98 -9.77 -5.71 7.24
N ALA A 99 -9.10 -4.57 7.35
CA ALA A 99 -9.63 -3.37 8.01
C ALA A 99 -10.17 -2.33 7.03
N TYR A 100 -10.23 -2.66 5.74
CA TYR A 100 -10.80 -1.78 4.73
C TYR A 100 -12.31 -1.96 4.69
N HIS A 101 -13.05 -0.87 4.96
CA HIS A 101 -14.50 -0.84 4.95
C HIS A 101 -15.08 0.03 3.82
N GLY A 102 -14.23 0.51 2.91
CA GLY A 102 -14.61 1.38 1.81
C GLY A 102 -15.13 0.64 0.56
N PRO A 103 -15.38 1.38 -0.53
CA PRO A 103 -15.81 0.80 -1.80
C PRO A 103 -14.72 -0.08 -2.42
N LEU A 104 -15.11 -1.24 -2.98
CA LEU A 104 -14.20 -2.13 -3.69
C LEU A 104 -14.54 -2.19 -5.18
N GLU A 105 -13.51 -2.19 -6.02
CA GLU A 105 -13.60 -2.39 -7.46
C GLU A 105 -13.17 -3.82 -7.81
N LYS A 106 -13.83 -4.45 -8.79
CA LYS A 106 -13.56 -5.83 -9.23
C LYS A 106 -12.96 -5.85 -10.63
#